data_AF-A0A959VZS1-F1
#
_entry.id   AF-A0A959VZS1-F1
#
_cell.length_a   1.000
_cell.length_b   1.000
_cell.length_c   1.000
_cell.angle_alpha   90.00
_cell.angle_beta   90.00
_cell.angle_gamma   90.00
#
_symmetry.space_group_name_H-M   'P 1'
#
loop_
_entity.id
_entity.type
_entity.pdbx_description
1 polymer ?
#
loop_
_entity_poly.entity_id
_entity_poly.type
_entity_poly.pdbx_seq_one_letter_code
_entity_poly.pdbx_strand_id
1 'polypeptide(L)'
;MAEEPERNMLFDLRGRRKRVIQVIYVLLAIIMAASLVVIGLPGGVNPFGNTNSANQDVAEANVERAENLQQKLKTQPNNENAAVELIRARFSAGQSLYETNPDTGQTTITDEATEQFQLAADAWTRYLKVTNNQPDPEVAQLMSNVLFTLSQGSTVAQFQANIEDAASAQQFVADEAIKQQKNGGASAASQLTTLAIYQLYAQEYGAAEKTLNQALAATDDPEEKKQINQTYKATEKDAKRIGKLVDQAIKQARKEGGDSLQNPLGSLGSDTSIGGAGTGTTTP
;
A
#
# COMPACT_ATOMS: atom_id res chain seq x y z
N MET A 1 -48.99 -8.25 34.27
CA MET A 1 -47.77 -9.03 34.56
C MET A 1 -47.75 -10.25 33.66
N ALA A 2 -46.99 -10.17 32.57
CA ALA A 2 -46.24 -11.26 31.94
C ALA A 2 -45.50 -10.61 30.76
N GLU A 3 -44.19 -10.57 30.88
CA GLU A 3 -43.25 -9.83 30.04
C GLU A 3 -43.15 -10.43 28.62
N GLU A 4 -43.11 -9.55 27.61
CA GLU A 4 -42.75 -9.94 26.25
C GLU A 4 -41.24 -10.24 26.19
N PRO A 5 -40.81 -11.33 25.52
CA PRO A 5 -39.39 -11.61 25.38
C PRO A 5 -38.76 -10.64 24.39
N GLU A 6 -37.93 -9.73 24.91
CA GLU A 6 -37.02 -8.90 24.13
C GLU A 6 -36.17 -9.81 23.22
N ARG A 7 -36.37 -9.69 21.90
CA ARG A 7 -35.48 -10.26 20.90
C ARG A 7 -34.18 -9.46 20.95
N ASN A 8 -33.22 -9.95 21.73
CA ASN A 8 -31.82 -9.64 21.56
C ASN A 8 -31.45 -9.82 20.09
N MET A 9 -31.19 -8.70 19.40
CA MET A 9 -30.48 -8.66 18.12
C MET A 9 -29.01 -9.01 18.36
N LEU A 10 -28.77 -10.22 18.84
CA LEU A 10 -27.46 -10.84 18.83
C LEU A 10 -27.29 -11.44 17.45
N PHE A 11 -26.58 -10.69 16.60
CA PHE A 11 -25.98 -11.19 15.37
C PHE A 11 -25.31 -12.54 15.64
N ASP A 12 -25.98 -13.64 15.29
CA ASP A 12 -25.46 -15.01 15.34
C ASP A 12 -24.39 -15.16 14.25
N LEU A 13 -23.20 -14.63 14.52
CA LEU A 13 -21.99 -14.88 13.76
C LEU A 13 -21.44 -16.26 14.16
N ARG A 14 -22.07 -17.31 13.63
CA ARG A 14 -21.65 -18.70 13.81
C ARG A 14 -20.17 -18.91 13.46
N GLY A 15 -19.35 -19.04 14.51
CA GLY A 15 -18.18 -19.90 14.69
C GLY A 15 -16.98 -19.82 13.74
N ARG A 16 -17.19 -19.85 12.42
CA ARG A 16 -16.15 -20.04 11.39
C ARG A 16 -15.76 -18.74 10.68
N ARG A 17 -16.75 -17.87 10.38
CA ARG A 17 -16.54 -16.56 9.74
C ARG A 17 -15.93 -15.52 10.70
N LYS A 18 -16.15 -15.68 12.01
CA LYS A 18 -15.60 -14.79 13.05
C LYS A 18 -14.07 -14.77 13.08
N ARG A 19 -13.41 -15.91 12.85
CA ARG A 19 -11.94 -15.99 12.94
C ARG A 19 -11.23 -15.36 11.73
N VAL A 20 -11.76 -15.56 10.52
CA VAL A 20 -11.18 -14.96 9.29
C VAL A 20 -11.31 -13.45 9.33
N ILE A 21 -12.49 -12.93 9.67
CA ILE A 21 -12.74 -11.50 9.82
C ILE A 21 -11.84 -10.90 10.92
N GLN A 22 -11.69 -11.60 12.05
CA GLN A 22 -10.81 -11.14 13.13
C GLN A 22 -9.34 -11.14 12.72
N VAL A 23 -8.86 -12.12 11.93
CA VAL A 23 -7.49 -12.13 11.40
C VAL A 23 -7.25 -10.97 10.45
N ILE A 24 -8.23 -10.63 9.60
CA ILE A 24 -8.14 -9.50 8.67
C ILE A 24 -8.09 -8.19 9.45
N TYR A 25 -9.01 -7.95 10.39
CA TYR A 25 -8.97 -6.73 11.21
C TYR A 25 -7.72 -6.64 12.09
N VAL A 26 -7.19 -7.77 12.57
CA VAL A 26 -5.92 -7.78 13.32
C VAL A 26 -4.73 -7.50 12.41
N LEU A 27 -4.69 -8.04 11.18
CA LEU A 27 -3.67 -7.73 10.19
C LEU A 27 -3.73 -6.24 9.82
N LEU A 28 -4.92 -5.73 9.52
CA LEU A 28 -5.17 -4.33 9.19
C LEU A 28 -4.79 -3.41 10.37
N ALA A 29 -5.14 -3.77 11.61
CA ALA A 29 -4.75 -3.00 12.80
C ALA A 29 -3.23 -3.03 13.07
N ILE A 30 -2.56 -4.16 12.82
CA ILE A 30 -1.10 -4.26 12.96
C ILE A 30 -0.42 -3.46 11.85
N ILE A 31 -0.94 -3.48 10.63
CA ILE A 31 -0.42 -2.71 9.50
C ILE A 31 -0.60 -1.22 9.78
N MET A 32 -1.78 -0.77 10.21
CA MET A 32 -2.02 0.63 10.62
C MET A 32 -1.10 1.08 11.76
N ALA A 33 -0.79 0.19 12.71
CA ALA A 33 0.20 0.46 13.75
C ALA A 33 1.64 0.50 13.20
N ALA A 34 1.96 -0.30 12.18
CA ALA A 34 3.25 -0.27 11.49
C ALA A 34 3.41 0.98 10.60
N SER A 35 2.33 1.50 10.00
CA SER A 35 2.35 2.75 9.22
C SER A 35 2.83 3.93 10.06
N LEU A 36 2.53 3.94 11.37
CA LEU A 36 3.01 4.96 12.31
C LEU A 36 4.53 4.89 12.56
N VAL A 37 5.17 3.73 12.39
CA VAL A 37 6.61 3.55 12.60
C VAL A 37 7.42 4.11 11.43
N VAL A 38 6.90 4.03 10.20
CA VAL A 38 7.54 4.63 9.01
C VAL A 38 7.43 6.16 9.01
N ILE A 39 6.34 6.70 9.56
CA ILE A 39 6.10 8.16 9.70
C ILE A 39 7.06 8.82 10.72
N GLY A 40 7.76 8.05 11.56
CA GLY A 40 8.65 8.54 12.61
C GLY A 40 10.15 8.61 12.27
N LEU A 41 10.57 8.30 11.03
CA LEU A 41 11.98 8.41 10.64
C LEU A 41 12.37 9.89 10.42
N PRO A 42 13.47 10.40 10.99
CA PRO A 42 14.03 11.68 10.55
C PRO A 42 14.44 11.56 9.08
N GLY A 43 13.67 12.23 8.19
CA GLY A 43 13.83 12.13 6.74
C GLY A 43 12.73 11.33 6.02
N GLY A 44 11.75 10.77 6.73
CA GLY A 44 10.53 10.23 6.14
C GLY A 44 9.68 11.38 5.60
N VAL A 45 9.92 11.80 4.36
CA VAL A 45 8.93 12.59 3.63
C VAL A 45 7.67 11.75 3.56
N ASN A 46 6.57 12.20 4.16
CA ASN A 46 5.27 11.61 3.91
C ASN A 46 4.86 12.08 2.52
N PRO A 47 4.97 11.27 1.44
CA PRO A 47 4.62 11.73 0.10
C PRO A 47 3.10 11.96 -0.05
N PHE A 48 2.33 11.58 0.98
CA PHE A 48 0.90 11.76 1.11
C PHE A 48 0.53 12.88 2.12
N GLY A 49 1.51 13.58 2.69
CA GLY A 49 1.32 14.54 3.79
C GLY A 49 0.80 15.92 3.38
N ASN A 50 0.46 16.14 2.12
CA ASN A 50 -0.03 17.43 1.64
C ASN A 50 -1.18 17.27 0.64
N THR A 51 -2.25 16.62 1.05
CA THR A 51 -3.49 16.55 0.27
C THR A 51 -4.40 17.70 0.69
N ASN A 52 -4.38 18.80 -0.07
CA ASN A 52 -5.57 19.64 -0.16
C ASN A 52 -6.65 18.76 -0.78
N SER A 53 -7.77 18.56 -0.07
CA SER A 53 -8.96 17.89 -0.63
C SER A 53 -9.26 18.54 -1.99
N ALA A 54 -9.07 17.78 -3.06
CA ALA A 54 -9.19 18.29 -4.41
C ALA A 54 -10.67 18.34 -4.80
N ASN A 55 -11.09 19.42 -5.47
CA ASN A 55 -12.42 19.54 -6.05
C ASN A 55 -12.61 18.44 -7.11
N GLN A 56 -13.84 17.94 -7.31
CA GLN A 56 -14.14 16.86 -8.27
C GLN A 56 -13.57 17.15 -9.68
N ASP A 57 -13.63 18.40 -10.15
CA ASP A 57 -13.09 18.84 -11.44
C ASP A 57 -11.57 18.59 -11.59
N VAL A 58 -10.82 18.66 -10.49
CA VAL A 58 -9.36 18.44 -10.48
C VAL A 58 -9.05 16.94 -10.59
N ALA A 59 -9.86 16.10 -9.94
CA ALA A 59 -9.71 14.65 -10.04
C ALA A 59 -10.00 14.16 -11.46
N GLU A 60 -11.08 14.63 -12.08
CA GLU A 60 -11.43 14.30 -13.47
C GLU A 60 -10.33 14.74 -14.45
N ALA A 61 -9.81 15.96 -14.32
CA ALA A 61 -8.71 16.44 -15.16
C ALA A 61 -7.41 15.61 -15.02
N ASN A 62 -7.11 15.14 -13.81
CA ASN A 62 -5.94 14.29 -13.57
C ASN A 62 -6.10 12.90 -14.20
N VAL A 63 -7.29 12.29 -14.08
CA VAL A 63 -7.61 11.02 -14.73
C VAL A 63 -7.53 11.15 -16.24
N GLU A 64 -8.13 12.20 -16.83
CA GLU A 64 -8.09 12.45 -18.27
C GLU A 64 -6.65 12.64 -18.78
N ARG A 65 -5.81 13.38 -18.05
CA ARG A 65 -4.37 13.50 -18.37
C ARG A 65 -3.69 12.13 -18.43
N ALA A 66 -3.95 11.28 -17.44
CA ALA A 66 -3.35 9.95 -17.38
C ALA A 66 -3.81 9.06 -18.55
N GLU A 67 -5.10 9.12 -18.92
CA GLU A 67 -5.64 8.38 -20.06
C GLU A 67 -5.06 8.83 -21.40
N ASN A 68 -4.91 10.15 -21.60
CA ASN A 68 -4.27 10.72 -22.78
C ASN A 68 -2.81 10.26 -22.93
N LEU A 69 -2.05 10.22 -21.82
CA LEU A 69 -0.69 9.69 -21.78
C LEU A 69 -0.64 8.19 -22.09
N GLN A 70 -1.58 7.42 -21.53
CA GLN A 70 -1.71 6.00 -21.82
C GLN A 70 -2.00 5.75 -23.31
N GLN A 71 -2.88 6.54 -23.92
CA GLN A 71 -3.18 6.45 -25.34
C GLN A 71 -1.97 6.83 -26.20
N LYS A 72 -1.20 7.85 -25.81
CA LYS A 72 0.07 8.19 -26.45
C LYS A 72 1.07 7.03 -26.41
N LEU A 73 1.19 6.34 -25.28
CA LEU A 73 2.07 5.18 -25.14
C LEU A 73 1.63 3.97 -25.98
N LYS A 74 0.34 3.87 -26.39
CA LYS A 74 -0.07 2.83 -27.36
C LYS A 74 0.57 3.03 -28.73
N THR A 75 0.81 4.28 -29.14
CA THR A 75 1.47 4.59 -30.43
C THR A 75 2.99 4.79 -30.27
N GLN A 76 3.46 5.09 -29.06
CA GLN A 76 4.86 5.31 -28.73
C GLN A 76 5.29 4.46 -27.53
N PRO A 77 5.30 3.12 -27.64
CA PRO A 77 5.46 2.22 -26.48
C PRO A 77 6.80 2.35 -25.74
N ASN A 78 7.84 2.85 -26.41
CA ASN A 78 9.18 3.02 -25.84
C ASN A 78 9.48 4.48 -25.46
N ASN A 79 8.47 5.35 -25.41
CA ASN A 79 8.68 6.75 -25.00
C ASN A 79 8.82 6.83 -23.48
N GLU A 80 10.07 6.81 -23.02
CA GLU A 80 10.44 6.82 -21.60
C GLU A 80 9.80 8.00 -20.85
N ASN A 81 9.93 9.22 -21.39
CA ASN A 81 9.36 10.41 -20.77
C ASN A 81 7.84 10.32 -20.63
N ALA A 82 7.15 9.79 -21.64
CA ALA A 82 5.70 9.59 -21.56
C ALA A 82 5.33 8.52 -20.53
N ALA A 83 6.16 7.49 -20.32
CA ALA A 83 5.96 6.47 -19.30
C ALA A 83 6.13 7.03 -17.88
N VAL A 84 7.16 7.83 -17.64
CA VAL A 84 7.37 8.54 -16.37
C VAL A 84 6.19 9.48 -16.07
N GLU A 85 5.78 10.27 -17.05
CA GLU A 85 4.64 11.18 -16.90
C GLU A 85 3.32 10.43 -16.66
N LEU A 86 3.13 9.25 -17.27
CA LEU A 86 1.95 8.43 -17.00
C LEU A 86 1.92 7.97 -15.53
N ILE A 87 3.05 7.48 -15.01
CA ILE A 87 3.16 7.03 -13.61
C ILE A 87 2.80 8.18 -12.66
N ARG A 88 3.41 9.36 -12.87
CA ARG A 88 3.16 10.56 -12.07
C ARG A 88 1.69 11.00 -12.17
N ALA A 89 1.12 11.03 -13.37
CA ALA A 89 -0.27 11.41 -13.58
C ALA A 89 -1.25 10.46 -12.88
N ARG A 90 -1.02 9.14 -12.95
CA ARG A 90 -1.83 8.13 -12.24
C ARG A 90 -1.72 8.30 -10.72
N PHE A 91 -0.52 8.55 -10.20
CA PHE A 91 -0.35 8.86 -8.78
C PHE A 91 -1.11 10.11 -8.35
N SER A 92 -0.99 11.21 -9.10
CA SER A 92 -1.72 12.45 -8.81
C SER A 92 -3.23 12.27 -8.89
N ALA A 93 -3.71 11.51 -9.88
CA ALA A 93 -5.12 11.14 -10.00
C ALA A 93 -5.60 10.37 -8.76
N GLY A 94 -4.84 9.36 -8.32
CA GLY A 94 -5.16 8.60 -7.10
C GLY A 94 -5.25 9.47 -5.86
N GLN A 95 -4.29 10.38 -5.65
CA GLN A 95 -4.34 11.32 -4.53
C GLN A 95 -5.54 12.27 -4.57
N SER A 96 -5.93 12.75 -5.76
CA SER A 96 -7.09 13.63 -5.90
C SER A 96 -8.43 12.93 -5.66
N LEU A 97 -8.44 11.60 -5.65
CA LEU A 97 -9.63 10.77 -5.40
C LEU A 97 -9.76 10.35 -3.94
N TYR A 98 -8.91 10.86 -3.05
CA TYR A 98 -9.05 10.60 -1.61
C TYR A 98 -10.29 11.28 -1.06
N GLU A 99 -10.96 10.61 -0.13
CA GLU A 99 -12.08 11.18 0.60
C GLU A 99 -11.63 11.70 1.95
N THR A 100 -12.01 12.93 2.28
CA THR A 100 -11.80 13.51 3.61
C THR A 100 -13.14 13.59 4.32
N ASN A 101 -13.24 12.95 5.48
CA ASN A 101 -14.40 13.09 6.34
C ASN A 101 -14.46 14.55 6.85
N PRO A 102 -15.54 15.31 6.58
CA PRO A 102 -15.62 16.72 6.92
C PRO A 102 -15.72 16.98 8.43
N ASP A 103 -16.18 16.00 9.21
CA ASP A 103 -16.38 16.12 10.65
C ASP A 103 -15.10 15.80 11.43
N THR A 104 -14.30 14.85 10.95
CA THR A 104 -13.09 14.37 11.65
C THR A 104 -11.78 14.80 11.00
N GLY A 105 -11.83 15.29 9.76
CA GLY A 105 -10.64 15.56 8.93
C GLY A 105 -9.89 14.29 8.51
N GLN A 106 -10.43 13.10 8.80
CA GLN A 106 -9.77 11.84 8.48
C GLN A 106 -9.83 11.58 6.97
N THR A 107 -8.68 11.31 6.37
CA THR A 107 -8.57 10.98 4.94
C THR A 107 -8.55 9.47 4.74
N THR A 108 -9.31 8.99 3.75
CA THR A 108 -9.44 7.59 3.37
C THR A 108 -9.10 7.42 1.89
N ILE A 109 -8.37 6.35 1.58
CA ILE A 109 -8.08 5.95 0.19
C ILE A 109 -9.33 5.24 -0.35
N THR A 110 -9.91 5.76 -1.42
CA THR A 110 -11.09 5.19 -2.10
C THR A 110 -10.71 4.02 -3.01
N ASP A 111 -11.72 3.30 -3.50
CA ASP A 111 -11.50 2.24 -4.48
C ASP A 111 -11.00 2.83 -5.82
N GLU A 112 -11.50 3.99 -6.22
CA GLU A 112 -11.06 4.72 -7.41
C GLU A 112 -9.61 5.20 -7.27
N ALA A 113 -9.23 5.69 -6.09
CA ALA A 113 -7.83 6.04 -5.81
C ALA A 113 -6.93 4.81 -5.90
N THR A 114 -7.39 3.68 -5.37
CA THR A 114 -6.69 2.39 -5.42
C THR A 114 -6.50 1.91 -6.85
N GLU A 115 -7.52 2.05 -7.71
CA GLU A 115 -7.44 1.72 -9.13
C GLU A 115 -6.36 2.55 -9.83
N GLN A 116 -6.30 3.87 -9.57
CA GLN A 116 -5.26 4.72 -10.15
C GLN A 116 -3.85 4.29 -9.72
N PHE A 117 -3.66 3.88 -8.46
CA PHE A 117 -2.38 3.35 -7.99
C PHE A 117 -2.02 2.00 -8.62
N GLN A 118 -2.99 1.12 -8.84
CA GLN A 118 -2.77 -0.13 -9.58
C GLN A 118 -2.35 0.16 -11.03
N LEU A 119 -3.00 1.11 -11.70
CA LEU A 119 -2.61 1.55 -13.04
C LEU A 119 -1.21 2.18 -13.06
N ALA A 120 -0.80 2.87 -11.99
CA ALA A 120 0.57 3.34 -11.83
C ALA A 120 1.57 2.17 -11.70
N ALA A 121 1.24 1.13 -10.93
CA ALA A 121 2.06 -0.08 -10.80
C ALA A 121 2.20 -0.85 -12.14
N ASP A 122 1.13 -0.91 -12.93
CA ASP A 122 1.17 -1.48 -14.28
C ASP A 122 2.07 -0.66 -15.22
N ALA A 123 1.97 0.67 -15.17
CA ALA A 123 2.81 1.57 -15.94
C ALA A 123 4.29 1.45 -15.53
N TRP A 124 4.57 1.35 -14.23
CA TRP A 124 5.89 1.09 -13.67
C TRP A 124 6.50 -0.22 -14.19
N THR A 125 5.73 -1.30 -14.21
CA THR A 125 6.19 -2.59 -14.75
C THR A 125 6.59 -2.50 -16.21
N ARG A 126 5.88 -1.69 -17.01
CA ARG A 126 6.24 -1.44 -18.42
C ARG A 126 7.46 -0.53 -18.53
N TYR A 127 7.52 0.51 -17.70
CA TYR A 127 8.65 1.45 -17.64
C TYR A 127 9.97 0.74 -17.35
N LEU A 128 10.00 -0.16 -16.38
CA LEU A 128 11.17 -1.00 -16.07
C LEU A 128 11.67 -1.80 -17.29
N LYS A 129 10.77 -2.28 -18.15
CA LYS A 129 11.15 -2.99 -19.38
C LYS A 129 11.77 -2.03 -20.40
N VAL A 130 11.21 -0.83 -20.54
CA VAL A 130 11.72 0.21 -21.46
C VAL A 130 13.12 0.68 -21.03
N THR A 131 13.36 0.79 -19.73
CA THR A 131 14.65 1.24 -19.18
C THR A 131 15.64 0.10 -18.91
N ASN A 132 15.33 -1.14 -19.29
CA ASN A 132 16.16 -2.32 -18.99
C ASN A 132 16.53 -2.46 -17.51
N ASN A 133 15.57 -2.22 -16.61
CA ASN A 133 15.74 -2.20 -15.16
C ASN A 133 16.77 -1.16 -14.68
N GLN A 134 16.84 -0.02 -15.36
CA GLN A 134 17.60 1.16 -14.92
C GLN A 134 16.67 2.38 -14.83
N PRO A 135 15.64 2.34 -13.95
CA PRO A 135 14.70 3.43 -13.81
C PRO A 135 15.36 4.67 -13.21
N ASP A 136 14.75 5.83 -13.45
CA ASP A 136 15.02 7.04 -12.68
C ASP A 136 14.77 6.77 -11.17
N PRO A 137 15.76 7.04 -10.28
CA PRO A 137 15.63 6.82 -8.84
C PRO A 137 14.47 7.58 -8.18
N GLU A 138 14.09 8.75 -8.69
CA GLU A 138 12.95 9.52 -8.16
C GLU A 138 11.63 8.80 -8.48
N VAL A 139 11.52 8.22 -9.68
CA VAL A 139 10.35 7.43 -10.08
C VAL A 139 10.30 6.13 -9.28
N ALA A 140 11.45 5.50 -9.04
CA ALA A 140 11.55 4.32 -8.18
C ALA A 140 11.11 4.62 -6.74
N GLN A 141 11.52 5.77 -6.18
CA GLN A 141 11.10 6.19 -4.84
C GLN A 141 9.60 6.44 -4.77
N LEU A 142 9.01 7.08 -5.78
CA LEU A 142 7.57 7.25 -5.88
C LEU A 142 6.86 5.89 -5.88
N MET A 143 7.29 4.97 -6.75
CA MET A 143 6.65 3.67 -6.90
C MET A 143 6.83 2.76 -5.70
N SER A 144 7.98 2.81 -5.04
CA SER A 144 8.24 2.16 -3.75
C SER A 144 7.16 2.51 -2.73
N ASN A 145 6.82 3.79 -2.59
CA ASN A 145 5.76 4.26 -1.69
C ASN A 145 4.37 3.83 -2.15
N VAL A 146 4.06 3.93 -3.45
CA VAL A 146 2.76 3.53 -4.01
C VAL A 146 2.50 2.04 -3.79
N LEU A 147 3.47 1.19 -4.10
CA LEU A 147 3.40 -0.26 -3.94
C LEU A 147 3.30 -0.65 -2.47
N PHE A 148 4.04 0.03 -1.58
CA PHE A 148 3.88 -0.17 -0.15
C PHE A 148 2.47 0.21 0.32
N THR A 149 1.91 1.34 -0.12
CA THR A 149 0.53 1.74 0.18
C THR A 149 -0.49 0.72 -0.32
N LEU A 150 -0.35 0.26 -1.56
CA LEU A 150 -1.22 -0.78 -2.13
C LEU A 150 -1.17 -2.06 -1.29
N SER A 151 0.00 -2.44 -0.76
CA SER A 151 0.10 -3.64 0.09
C SER A 151 -0.80 -3.55 1.33
N GLN A 152 -0.97 -2.37 1.95
CA GLN A 152 -1.69 -2.22 3.22
C GLN A 152 -3.21 -2.46 3.13
N GLY A 153 -3.82 -2.26 1.95
CA GLY A 153 -5.24 -2.47 1.69
C GLY A 153 -5.58 -3.74 0.90
N SER A 154 -4.58 -4.60 0.66
CA SER A 154 -4.66 -5.68 -0.30
C SER A 154 -5.17 -7.01 0.25
N THR A 155 -5.66 -7.89 -0.63
CA THR A 155 -5.77 -9.33 -0.33
C THR A 155 -4.39 -9.91 0.03
N VAL A 156 -4.34 -11.11 0.63
CA VAL A 156 -3.08 -11.75 1.02
C VAL A 156 -2.11 -11.91 -0.16
N ALA A 157 -2.61 -12.33 -1.33
CA ALA A 157 -1.79 -12.50 -2.53
C ALA A 157 -1.28 -11.15 -3.06
N GLN A 158 -2.15 -10.14 -3.10
CA GLN A 158 -1.79 -8.79 -3.52
C GLN A 158 -0.84 -8.10 -2.52
N PHE A 159 -0.99 -8.34 -1.21
CA PHE A 159 -0.07 -7.86 -0.19
C PHE A 159 1.34 -8.36 -0.49
N GLN A 160 1.47 -9.67 -0.73
CA GLN A 160 2.75 -10.29 -1.01
C GLN A 160 3.40 -9.77 -2.30
N ALA A 161 2.64 -9.71 -3.40
CA ALA A 161 3.15 -9.16 -4.66
C ALA A 161 3.56 -7.68 -4.50
N ASN A 162 2.69 -6.84 -3.93
CA ASN A 162 2.94 -5.41 -3.80
C ASN A 162 4.12 -5.10 -2.86
N ILE A 163 4.32 -5.88 -1.78
CA ILE A 163 5.45 -5.64 -0.88
C ILE A 163 6.79 -6.09 -1.46
N GLU A 164 6.80 -7.17 -2.26
CA GLU A 164 7.97 -7.62 -3.02
C GLU A 164 8.35 -6.58 -4.10
N ASP A 165 7.35 -6.05 -4.80
CA ASP A 165 7.56 -4.99 -5.79
C ASP A 165 8.01 -3.68 -5.14
N ALA A 166 7.46 -3.33 -3.97
CA ALA A 166 7.89 -2.17 -3.19
C ALA A 166 9.36 -2.29 -2.76
N ALA A 167 9.77 -3.46 -2.25
CA ALA A 167 11.17 -3.73 -1.90
C ALA A 167 12.08 -3.61 -3.13
N SER A 168 11.66 -4.15 -4.27
CA SER A 168 12.39 -4.07 -5.54
C SER A 168 12.54 -2.63 -6.03
N ALA A 169 11.49 -1.81 -5.93
CA ALA A 169 11.56 -0.38 -6.27
C ALA A 169 12.49 0.38 -5.31
N GLN A 170 12.40 0.11 -4.01
CA GLN A 170 13.26 0.72 -2.99
C GLN A 170 14.73 0.34 -3.16
N GLN A 171 15.03 -0.83 -3.73
CA GLN A 171 16.41 -1.25 -4.02
C GLN A 171 17.10 -0.27 -4.98
N PHE A 172 16.42 0.19 -6.04
CA PHE A 172 17.00 1.17 -6.97
C PHE A 172 17.35 2.49 -6.26
N VAL A 173 16.50 2.92 -5.33
CA VAL A 173 16.74 4.13 -4.53
C VAL A 173 17.94 3.96 -3.60
N ALA A 174 18.02 2.82 -2.91
CA ALA A 174 19.11 2.51 -2.00
C ALA A 174 20.45 2.39 -2.74
N ASP A 175 20.46 1.76 -3.92
CA ASP A 175 21.64 1.63 -4.76
C ASP A 175 22.15 3.00 -5.23
N GLU A 176 21.25 3.90 -5.62
CA GLU A 176 21.61 5.27 -5.97
C GLU A 176 22.14 6.05 -4.76
N ALA A 177 21.49 5.94 -3.60
CA ALA A 177 21.96 6.59 -2.37
C ALA A 177 23.37 6.12 -1.98
N ILE A 178 23.67 4.82 -2.14
CA ILE A 178 25.02 4.28 -1.92
C ILE A 178 26.04 4.93 -2.88
N LYS A 179 25.69 5.10 -4.17
CA LYS A 179 26.59 5.77 -5.13
C LYS A 179 26.82 7.22 -4.73
N GLN A 180 25.76 7.95 -4.37
CA GLN A 180 25.87 9.34 -3.94
C GLN A 180 26.75 9.47 -2.69
N GLN A 181 26.55 8.63 -1.69
CA GLN A 181 27.38 8.61 -0.48
C GLN A 181 28.87 8.38 -0.80
N LYS A 182 29.18 7.43 -1.69
CA LYS A 182 30.57 7.17 -2.12
C LYS A 182 31.21 8.39 -2.80
N ASN A 183 30.40 9.23 -3.43
CA ASN A 183 30.82 10.47 -4.08
C ASN A 183 30.79 11.68 -3.13
N GLY A 184 30.72 11.47 -1.82
CA GLY A 184 30.69 12.53 -0.81
C GLY A 184 29.31 13.16 -0.58
N GLY A 185 28.25 12.56 -1.12
CA GLY A 185 26.86 12.94 -0.88
C GLY A 185 26.34 12.51 0.50
N ALA A 186 25.03 12.65 0.69
CA ALA A 186 24.35 12.27 1.93
C ALA A 186 24.48 10.76 2.23
N SER A 187 24.30 10.41 3.51
CA SER A 187 24.28 9.02 3.98
C SER A 187 23.16 8.20 3.32
N ALA A 188 23.48 6.96 2.91
CA ALA A 188 22.50 5.99 2.41
C ALA A 188 21.72 5.27 3.53
N ALA A 189 22.05 5.53 4.81
CA ALA A 189 21.51 4.78 5.95
C ALA A 189 19.98 4.76 6.00
N SER A 190 19.34 5.91 5.76
CA SER A 190 17.86 6.01 5.73
C SER A 190 17.24 5.15 4.62
N GLN A 191 17.76 5.26 3.39
CA GLN A 191 17.21 4.51 2.25
C GLN A 191 17.40 3.00 2.38
N LEU A 192 18.55 2.58 2.93
CA LEU A 192 18.84 1.19 3.24
C LEU A 192 17.97 0.66 4.39
N THR A 193 17.68 1.49 5.40
CA THR A 193 16.78 1.11 6.51
C THR A 193 15.37 0.85 5.99
N THR A 194 14.85 1.73 5.11
CA THR A 194 13.54 1.52 4.47
C THR A 194 13.51 0.25 3.63
N LEU A 195 14.56 0.00 2.83
CA LEU A 195 14.67 -1.24 2.06
C LEU A 195 14.65 -2.49 2.94
N ALA A 196 15.42 -2.49 4.04
CA ALA A 196 15.45 -3.60 4.97
C ALA A 196 14.06 -3.87 5.59
N ILE A 197 13.32 -2.81 5.91
CA ILE A 197 11.94 -2.90 6.40
C ILE A 197 11.00 -3.53 5.37
N TYR A 198 11.10 -3.14 4.09
CA TYR A 198 10.26 -3.72 3.05
C TYR A 198 10.61 -5.18 2.79
N GLN A 199 11.90 -5.52 2.79
CA GLN A 199 12.38 -6.90 2.70
C GLN A 199 11.87 -7.76 3.87
N LEU A 200 11.79 -7.22 5.09
CA LEU A 200 11.17 -7.93 6.23
C LEU A 200 9.71 -8.29 5.95
N TYR A 201 8.90 -7.32 5.49
CA TYR A 201 7.49 -7.58 5.19
C TYR A 201 7.29 -8.51 3.99
N ALA A 202 8.19 -8.44 2.99
CA ALA A 202 8.31 -9.40 1.89
C ALA A 202 8.83 -10.78 2.32
N GLN A 203 9.09 -10.99 3.62
CA GLN A 203 9.59 -12.25 4.20
C GLN A 203 11.00 -12.64 3.73
N GLU A 204 11.77 -11.69 3.19
CA GLU A 204 13.14 -11.86 2.71
C GLU A 204 14.17 -11.61 3.82
N TYR A 205 14.04 -12.28 4.96
CA TYR A 205 14.81 -12.00 6.18
C TYR A 205 16.34 -11.99 5.98
N GLY A 206 16.87 -12.88 5.14
CA GLY A 206 18.30 -12.93 4.86
C GLY A 206 18.80 -11.76 3.99
N ALA A 207 17.96 -11.21 3.12
CA ALA A 207 18.27 -9.98 2.38
C ALA A 207 18.16 -8.77 3.32
N ALA A 208 17.09 -8.70 4.12
CA ALA A 208 16.86 -7.65 5.10
C ALA A 208 18.03 -7.49 6.09
N GLU A 209 18.59 -8.59 6.59
CA GLU A 209 19.74 -8.55 7.51
C GLU A 209 21.01 -8.02 6.82
N LYS A 210 21.25 -8.40 5.56
CA LYS A 210 22.37 -7.85 4.78
C LYS A 210 22.20 -6.34 4.58
N THR A 211 21.01 -5.91 4.19
CA THR A 211 20.68 -4.49 3.98
C THR A 211 20.79 -3.69 5.29
N LEU A 212 20.36 -4.25 6.42
CA LEU A 212 20.55 -3.64 7.75
C LEU A 212 22.03 -3.38 8.02
N ASN A 213 22.89 -4.38 7.79
CA ASN A 213 24.34 -4.21 8.00
C ASN A 213 24.92 -3.11 7.10
N GLN A 214 24.43 -2.99 5.86
CA GLN A 214 24.80 -1.88 4.98
C GLN A 214 24.31 -0.54 5.53
N ALA A 215 23.07 -0.45 6.04
CA ALA A 215 22.54 0.77 6.66
C ALA A 215 23.38 1.23 7.87
N LEU A 216 23.77 0.28 8.73
CA LEU A 216 24.62 0.56 9.89
C LEU A 216 26.05 0.96 9.52
N ALA A 217 26.55 0.49 8.37
CA ALA A 217 27.84 0.88 7.83
C ALA A 217 27.80 2.22 7.08
N ALA A 218 26.61 2.67 6.66
CA ALA A 218 26.42 3.92 5.93
C ALA A 218 26.42 5.17 6.82
N THR A 219 26.37 5.01 8.14
CA THR A 219 26.48 6.12 9.11
C THR A 219 27.57 5.84 10.13
N ASP A 220 28.16 6.89 10.69
CA ASP A 220 29.07 6.81 11.84
C ASP A 220 28.41 7.24 13.15
N ASP A 221 27.19 7.79 13.10
CA ASP A 221 26.46 8.25 14.27
C ASP A 221 25.97 7.06 15.13
N PRO A 222 26.45 6.90 16.37
CA PRO A 222 26.05 5.79 17.24
C PRO A 222 24.57 5.82 17.63
N GLU A 223 23.95 7.00 17.77
CA GLU A 223 22.52 7.08 18.10
C GLU A 223 21.68 6.69 16.88
N GLU A 224 22.08 7.09 15.68
CA GLU A 224 21.43 6.65 14.44
C GLU A 224 21.52 5.11 14.28
N LYS A 225 22.71 4.52 14.49
CA LYS A 225 22.88 3.04 14.46
C LYS A 225 21.98 2.32 15.45
N LYS A 226 21.83 2.89 16.65
CA LYS A 226 20.97 2.35 17.70
C LYS A 226 19.50 2.44 17.27
N GLN A 227 19.08 3.57 16.71
CA GLN A 227 17.72 3.75 16.23
C GLN A 227 17.40 2.81 15.07
N ILE A 228 18.29 2.68 14.07
CA ILE A 228 18.15 1.72 12.95
C ILE A 228 17.94 0.30 13.49
N ASN A 229 18.77 -0.15 14.43
CA ASN A 229 18.65 -1.48 15.04
C ASN A 229 17.34 -1.67 15.81
N GLN A 230 16.90 -0.66 16.57
CA GLN A 230 15.65 -0.73 17.33
C GLN A 230 14.45 -0.84 16.40
N THR A 231 14.40 0.00 15.37
CA THR A 231 13.35 -0.04 14.33
C THR A 231 13.33 -1.40 13.66
N TYR A 232 14.48 -1.88 13.17
CA TYR A 232 14.58 -3.18 12.50
C TYR A 232 14.05 -4.33 13.37
N LYS A 233 14.47 -4.41 14.64
CA LYS A 233 14.03 -5.49 15.55
C LYS A 233 12.53 -5.44 15.84
N ALA A 234 11.97 -4.24 16.02
CA ALA A 234 10.54 -4.06 16.22
C ALA A 234 9.78 -4.53 14.97
N THR A 235 10.18 -4.04 13.79
CA THR A 235 9.60 -4.40 12.50
C THR A 235 9.73 -5.89 12.20
N GLU A 236 10.87 -6.52 12.49
CA GLU A 236 11.09 -7.96 12.23
C GLU A 236 10.09 -8.81 13.02
N LYS A 237 9.83 -8.47 14.29
CA LYS A 237 8.83 -9.17 15.10
C LYS A 237 7.42 -9.04 14.52
N ASP A 238 7.07 -7.87 14.01
CA ASP A 238 5.76 -7.62 13.41
C ASP A 238 5.63 -8.29 12.04
N ALA A 239 6.65 -8.20 11.19
CA ALA A 239 6.73 -8.88 9.90
C ALA A 239 6.62 -10.41 10.04
N LYS A 240 7.27 -11.01 11.05
CA LYS A 240 7.12 -12.44 11.38
C LYS A 240 5.70 -12.79 11.83
N ARG A 241 5.00 -11.87 12.50
CA ARG A 241 3.61 -12.08 12.89
C ARG A 241 2.69 -12.05 11.67
N ILE A 242 2.86 -11.05 10.81
CA ILE A 242 2.12 -10.91 9.55
C ILE A 242 2.36 -12.12 8.65
N GLY A 243 3.61 -12.54 8.45
CA GLY A 243 3.95 -13.72 7.65
C GLY A 243 3.25 -14.99 8.12
N LYS A 244 3.16 -15.21 9.45
CA LYS A 244 2.39 -16.34 9.99
C LYS A 244 0.89 -16.25 9.68
N LEU A 245 0.30 -15.05 9.69
CA LEU A 245 -1.11 -14.85 9.33
C LEU A 245 -1.34 -15.10 7.85
N VAL A 246 -0.44 -14.61 6.99
CA VAL A 246 -0.41 -14.86 5.54
C VAL A 246 -0.34 -16.36 5.25
N ASP A 247 0.60 -17.07 5.86
CA ASP A 247 0.75 -18.52 5.72
C ASP A 247 -0.51 -19.28 6.14
N GLN A 248 -1.15 -18.86 7.23
CA GLN A 248 -2.38 -19.46 7.71
C GLN A 248 -3.53 -19.24 6.74
N ALA A 249 -3.67 -18.03 6.20
CA ALA A 249 -4.69 -17.70 5.21
C ALA A 249 -4.50 -18.52 3.91
N ILE A 250 -3.27 -18.62 3.41
CA ILE A 250 -2.95 -19.44 2.23
C ILE A 250 -3.26 -20.92 2.49
N LYS A 251 -2.84 -21.47 3.64
CA LYS A 251 -3.12 -22.86 4.01
C LYS A 251 -4.62 -23.13 4.14
N GLN A 252 -5.37 -22.18 4.69
CA GLN A 252 -6.82 -22.31 4.83
C GLN A 252 -7.49 -22.32 3.45
N ALA A 253 -7.12 -21.40 2.57
CA ALA A 253 -7.76 -21.29 1.26
C ALA A 253 -7.44 -22.48 0.34
N ARG A 254 -6.24 -23.07 0.47
CA ARG A 254 -5.89 -24.35 -0.18
C ARG A 254 -6.74 -25.53 0.30
N LYS A 255 -7.11 -25.56 1.60
CA LYS A 255 -7.98 -26.62 2.16
C LYS A 255 -9.44 -26.47 1.72
N GLU A 256 -9.86 -25.28 1.34
CA GLU A 256 -11.22 -24.96 0.92
C GLU A 256 -11.43 -25.09 -0.59
N GLY A 257 -10.46 -25.64 -1.34
CA GLY A 257 -10.60 -25.91 -2.77
C GLY A 257 -10.17 -24.76 -3.69
N GLY A 258 -9.53 -23.70 -3.17
CA GLY A 258 -8.97 -22.62 -3.98
C GLY A 258 -9.93 -21.47 -4.30
N ASP A 259 -11.24 -21.65 -4.18
CA ASP A 259 -12.24 -20.59 -4.43
C ASP A 259 -12.13 -19.42 -3.43
N SER A 260 -11.64 -19.66 -2.21
CA SER A 260 -11.42 -18.61 -1.20
C SER A 260 -10.13 -17.80 -1.39
N LEU A 261 -9.30 -18.12 -2.41
CA LEU A 261 -8.16 -17.29 -2.82
C LEU A 261 -8.55 -16.16 -3.79
N GLN A 262 -9.64 -16.34 -4.55
CA GLN A 262 -10.09 -15.34 -5.51
C GLN A 262 -10.95 -14.25 -4.85
N ASN A 263 -11.60 -14.56 -3.71
CA ASN A 263 -12.37 -13.58 -2.97
C ASN A 263 -12.62 -13.99 -1.50
N PRO A 264 -11.63 -13.90 -0.58
CA PRO A 264 -11.86 -14.19 0.84
C PRO A 264 -12.79 -13.18 1.54
N LEU A 265 -13.22 -12.13 0.81
CA LEU A 265 -14.03 -11.00 1.28
C LEU A 265 -15.23 -10.67 0.39
N GLY A 266 -15.56 -11.45 -0.64
CA GLY A 266 -16.64 -11.17 -1.62
C GLY A 266 -18.09 -11.15 -1.07
N SER A 267 -18.26 -11.04 0.26
CA SER A 267 -19.53 -10.84 0.95
C SER A 267 -19.57 -9.54 1.77
N LEU A 268 -18.53 -8.71 1.72
CA LEU A 268 -18.48 -7.42 2.42
C LEU A 268 -18.38 -6.29 1.40
N GLY A 269 -19.52 -5.92 0.80
CA GLY A 269 -19.64 -4.67 0.05
C GLY A 269 -20.33 -4.77 -1.31
N SER A 270 -21.57 -5.28 -1.38
CA SER A 270 -22.45 -4.96 -2.53
C SER A 270 -23.96 -5.16 -2.30
N ASP A 271 -24.44 -5.32 -1.06
CA ASP A 271 -25.88 -5.57 -0.79
C ASP A 271 -26.53 -4.50 0.09
N THR A 272 -26.01 -3.27 0.00
CA THR A 272 -26.72 -2.10 0.51
C THR A 272 -26.86 -1.08 -0.61
N SER A 273 -27.55 -1.51 -1.67
CA SER A 273 -28.32 -0.56 -2.47
C SER A 273 -29.37 0.07 -1.54
N ILE A 274 -29.02 1.19 -0.91
CA ILE A 274 -30.00 2.21 -0.54
C ILE A 274 -30.43 2.85 -1.86
N GLY A 275 -31.30 2.12 -2.57
CA GLY A 275 -31.97 2.54 -3.77
C GLY A 275 -33.45 2.71 -3.47
N GLY A 276 -33.88 3.96 -3.37
CA GLY A 276 -35.21 4.43 -3.77
C GLY A 276 -36.43 3.77 -3.14
N ALA A 277 -36.89 4.30 -2.00
CA ALA A 277 -38.32 4.30 -1.71
C ALA A 277 -38.97 5.46 -2.48
N GLY A 278 -39.43 5.13 -3.70
CA GLY A 278 -40.26 6.00 -4.51
C GLY A 278 -41.63 6.25 -3.87
N THR A 279 -42.11 7.47 -4.09
CA THR A 279 -43.40 8.04 -3.74
C THR A 279 -44.61 7.18 -4.13
N GLY A 280 -45.60 7.09 -3.24
CA GLY A 280 -46.94 6.58 -3.54
C GLY A 280 -48.00 7.37 -2.76
N THR A 281 -48.58 8.38 -3.40
CA THR A 281 -49.78 9.11 -2.99
C THR A 281 -51.03 8.23 -3.05
N THR A 282 -51.90 8.31 -2.04
CA THR A 282 -53.38 8.27 -2.21
C THR A 282 -54.09 8.92 -1.01
N THR A 283 -54.75 10.05 -1.26
CA THR A 283 -55.94 10.57 -0.52
C THR A 283 -57.18 9.72 -0.89
N PRO A 284 -58.35 9.77 -0.21
CA PRO A 284 -59.06 10.95 0.33
C PRO A 284 -59.07 11.08 1.85
#